data_AF-A0A951YA64-F1
#
_entry.id   AF-A0A951YA64-F1
#
_cell.length_a   1.000
_cell.length_b   1.000
_cell.length_c   1.000
_cell.angle_alpha   90.00
_cell.angle_beta   90.00
_cell.angle_gamma   90.00
#
_symmetry.space_group_name_H-M   'P 1'
#
loop_
_entity.id
_entity.type
_entity.pdbx_description
1 polymer ?
#
loop_
_entity_poly.entity_id
_entity_poly.type
_entity_poly.pdbx_seq_one_letter_code
_entity_poly.pdbx_strand_id
1 'polypeptide(L)'
;MNLFEQILQFKGYPFAEAKKELAALQAMGTDEFLNWQQQRAWQQVRFHYTYNPLYKKLVGNTIPDKWEDLPIVTKKDLQQPLSSIITNGVNFKDCHTGNTSGSTGTPFFYAKDKMTHAMTWAVIADRYSWYGLTVASRQARFYGIPKEFVANSKEQLKDRMMNRERFSVFDLS
;
A
#
# COMPACT_ATOMS: atom_id res chain seq x y z
N MET A 1 -2.93 23.08 -0.15
CA MET A 1 -3.18 21.72 0.39
C MET A 1 -4.68 21.55 0.57
N ASN A 2 -5.27 20.45 0.11
CA ASN A 2 -6.69 20.17 0.33
C ASN A 2 -6.93 19.47 1.68
N LEU A 3 -8.20 19.39 2.12
CA LEU A 3 -8.59 18.78 3.41
C LEU A 3 -8.05 17.35 3.58
N PHE A 4 -8.03 16.57 2.49
CA PHE A 4 -7.55 15.20 2.55
C PHE A 4 -6.03 15.14 2.84
N GLU A 5 -5.24 16.00 2.22
CA GLU A 5 -3.80 16.08 2.48
C GLU A 5 -3.50 16.49 3.92
N GLN A 6 -4.30 17.41 4.48
CA GLN A 6 -4.20 17.82 5.88
C GLN A 6 -4.51 16.65 6.82
N ILE A 7 -5.52 15.83 6.52
CA ILE A 7 -5.86 14.64 7.30
C ILE A 7 -4.73 13.61 7.27
N LEU A 8 -4.10 13.40 6.11
CA LEU A 8 -2.95 12.51 6.00
C LEU A 8 -1.78 12.99 6.86
N GLN A 9 -1.44 14.28 6.77
CA GLN A 9 -0.37 14.87 7.57
C GLN A 9 -0.67 14.78 9.07
N PHE A 10 -1.90 15.11 9.50
CA PHE A 10 -2.31 15.01 10.90
C PHE A 10 -2.20 13.57 11.44
N LYS A 11 -2.47 12.56 10.62
CA LYS A 11 -2.28 11.14 10.96
C LYS A 11 -0.82 10.68 10.90
N GLY A 12 0.11 11.58 10.62
CA GLY A 12 1.54 11.32 10.55
C GLY A 12 1.98 10.61 9.27
N TYR A 13 1.20 10.68 8.19
CA TYR A 13 1.65 10.18 6.89
C TYR A 13 2.57 11.23 6.22
N PRO A 14 3.81 10.86 5.85
CA PRO A 14 4.81 11.77 5.26
C PRO A 14 4.51 12.07 3.78
N PHE A 15 3.40 12.77 3.54
CA PHE A 15 2.85 12.96 2.19
C PHE A 15 3.68 13.91 1.33
N ALA A 16 4.29 14.93 1.95
CA ALA A 16 5.18 15.85 1.25
C ALA A 16 6.48 15.15 0.83
N GLU A 17 7.07 14.35 1.72
CA GLU A 17 8.25 13.55 1.41
C GLU A 17 7.96 12.55 0.29
N ALA A 18 6.80 11.89 0.33
CA ALA A 18 6.39 10.94 -0.70
C ALA A 18 6.26 11.60 -2.09
N LYS A 19 5.68 12.81 -2.17
CA LYS A 19 5.63 13.56 -3.44
C LYS A 19 7.02 13.94 -3.95
N LYS A 20 7.92 14.37 -3.04
CA LYS A 20 9.30 14.72 -3.38
C LYS A 20 10.06 13.52 -3.90
N GLU A 21 9.95 12.36 -3.23
CA GLU A 21 10.58 11.13 -3.68
C GLU A 21 10.02 10.66 -5.02
N LEU A 22 8.69 10.71 -5.22
CA LEU A 22 8.08 10.37 -6.50
C LEU A 22 8.60 11.27 -7.63
N ALA A 23 8.66 12.59 -7.42
CA ALA A 23 9.17 13.52 -8.41
C ALA A 23 10.65 13.26 -8.74
N ALA A 24 11.47 12.93 -7.74
CA ALA A 24 12.87 12.55 -7.94
C ALA A 24 13.00 11.28 -8.79
N LEU A 25 12.18 10.25 -8.53
CA LEU A 25 12.16 9.01 -9.31
C LEU A 25 11.70 9.23 -10.75
N GLN A 26 10.71 10.09 -10.95
CA GLN A 26 10.19 10.42 -12.29
C GLN A 26 11.15 11.25 -13.13
N ALA A 27 12.06 11.97 -12.49
CA ALA A 27 13.09 12.75 -13.17
C ALA A 27 14.30 11.90 -13.62
N MET A 28 14.42 10.66 -13.13
CA MET A 28 15.51 9.75 -13.52
C MET A 28 15.41 9.36 -14.99
N GLY A 29 16.57 9.20 -15.64
CA GLY A 29 16.65 8.54 -16.94
C GLY A 29 16.31 7.05 -16.83
N THR A 30 15.97 6.40 -17.94
CA THR A 30 15.58 4.98 -17.95
C THR A 30 16.63 4.07 -17.31
N ASP A 31 17.90 4.20 -17.70
CA ASP A 31 18.98 3.35 -17.17
C ASP A 31 19.26 3.62 -15.69
N GLU A 32 19.19 4.88 -15.28
CA GLU A 32 19.34 5.28 -13.88
C GLU A 32 18.21 4.68 -13.02
N PHE A 33 16.97 4.77 -13.49
CA PHE A 33 15.81 4.22 -12.82
C PHE A 33 15.88 2.69 -12.69
N LEU A 34 16.31 2.00 -13.75
CA LEU A 34 16.48 0.54 -13.72
C LEU A 34 17.55 0.12 -12.73
N ASN A 35 18.68 0.83 -12.68
CA ASN A 35 19.73 0.57 -11.69
C ASN A 35 19.23 0.82 -10.26
N TRP A 36 18.57 1.95 -10.02
CA TRP A 36 17.94 2.25 -8.73
C TRP A 36 16.96 1.15 -8.31
N GLN A 37 16.11 0.69 -9.23
CA GLN A 37 15.13 -0.36 -8.96
C GLN A 37 15.82 -1.66 -8.55
N GLN A 38 16.87 -2.08 -9.26
CA GLN A 38 17.62 -3.30 -8.94
C GLN A 38 18.30 -3.20 -7.57
N GLN A 39 18.91 -2.05 -7.25
CA GLN A 39 19.53 -1.81 -5.95
C GLN A 39 18.50 -1.87 -4.82
N ARG A 40 17.34 -1.22 -5.01
CA ARG A 40 16.23 -1.26 -4.04
C ARG A 40 15.68 -2.66 -3.85
N ALA A 41 15.54 -3.43 -4.92
CA ALA A 41 15.06 -4.80 -4.87
C ALA A 41 15.98 -5.68 -3.99
N TRP A 42 17.30 -5.63 -4.21
CA TRP A 42 18.26 -6.38 -3.39
C TRP A 42 18.35 -5.86 -1.94
N GLN A 43 18.18 -4.56 -1.71
CA GLN A 43 18.06 -4.02 -0.35
C GLN A 43 16.86 -4.62 0.39
N GLN A 44 15.70 -4.74 -0.27
CA GLN A 44 14.51 -5.35 0.32
C GLN A 44 14.73 -6.84 0.62
N VAL A 45 15.35 -7.59 -0.30
CA VAL A 45 15.71 -9.00 -0.08
C VAL A 45 16.56 -9.14 1.17
N ARG A 46 17.65 -8.36 1.29
CA ARG A 46 18.55 -8.41 2.46
C ARG A 46 17.82 -8.03 3.74
N PHE A 47 17.03 -6.97 3.71
CA PHE A 47 16.24 -6.54 4.87
C PHE A 47 15.29 -7.64 5.36
N HIS A 48 14.49 -8.21 4.47
CA HIS A 48 13.55 -9.27 4.85
C HIS A 48 14.27 -10.56 5.22
N TYR A 49 15.38 -10.91 4.57
CA TYR A 49 16.17 -12.08 4.96
C TYR A 49 16.72 -11.95 6.38
N THR A 50 17.18 -10.75 6.76
CA THR A 50 17.71 -10.48 8.10
C THR A 50 16.62 -10.45 9.16
N TYR A 51 15.49 -9.78 8.89
CA TYR A 51 14.53 -9.40 9.93
C TYR A 51 13.16 -10.09 9.84
N ASN A 52 12.83 -10.77 8.75
CA ASN A 52 11.53 -11.42 8.57
C ASN A 52 11.68 -12.95 8.68
N PRO A 53 11.23 -13.58 9.79
CA PRO A 53 11.40 -15.02 10.01
C PRO A 53 10.78 -15.89 8.91
N LEU A 54 9.62 -15.48 8.38
CA LEU A 54 8.93 -16.20 7.31
C LEU A 54 9.76 -16.18 6.04
N TYR A 55 10.19 -14.99 5.60
CA TYR A 55 10.99 -14.86 4.38
C TYR A 55 12.35 -15.54 4.52
N LYS A 56 13.02 -15.41 5.66
CA LYS A 56 14.27 -16.13 5.95
C LYS A 56 14.10 -17.64 5.83
N LYS A 57 12.99 -18.19 6.34
CA LYS A 57 12.68 -19.63 6.22
C LYS A 57 12.48 -20.05 4.76
N LEU A 58 11.83 -19.23 3.95
CA LEU A 58 11.63 -19.51 2.51
C LEU A 58 12.94 -19.48 1.73
N VAL A 59 13.83 -18.53 2.04
CA VAL A 59 15.14 -18.40 1.37
C VAL A 59 16.12 -19.50 1.82
N GLY A 60 16.09 -19.88 3.09
CA GLY A 60 16.98 -20.88 3.67
C GLY A 60 18.27 -20.29 4.24
N ASN A 61 19.38 -21.03 4.11
CA ASN A 61 20.62 -20.74 4.86
C ASN A 61 21.43 -19.56 4.31
N THR A 62 21.28 -19.22 3.04
CA THR A 62 22.04 -18.14 2.38
C THR A 62 21.17 -17.42 1.37
N ILE A 63 21.43 -16.12 1.16
CA ILE A 63 20.80 -15.35 0.07
C ILE A 63 21.48 -15.78 -1.24
N PRO A 64 20.74 -16.20 -2.27
CA PRO A 64 21.29 -16.49 -3.58
C PRO A 64 21.93 -15.25 -4.24
N ASP A 65 22.95 -15.46 -5.07
CA ASP A 65 23.60 -14.37 -5.82
C ASP A 65 22.76 -13.87 -7.00
N LYS A 66 21.93 -14.77 -7.58
CA LYS A 66 21.08 -14.46 -8.73
C LYS A 66 19.65 -14.20 -8.29
N TRP A 67 18.99 -13.26 -8.97
CA TRP A 67 17.63 -12.85 -8.62
C TRP A 67 16.62 -13.98 -8.87
N GLU A 68 16.79 -14.70 -9.97
CA GLU A 68 15.96 -15.83 -10.39
C GLU A 68 16.00 -17.02 -9.44
N ASP A 69 17.02 -17.11 -8.58
CA ASP A 69 17.17 -18.18 -7.60
C ASP A 69 16.43 -17.87 -6.27
N LEU A 70 15.87 -16.66 -6.12
CA LEU A 70 15.07 -16.30 -4.95
C LEU A 70 13.73 -17.05 -4.94
N PRO A 71 13.23 -17.46 -3.76
CA PRO A 71 11.95 -18.14 -3.66
C PRO A 71 10.80 -17.20 -4.02
N ILE A 72 9.81 -17.74 -4.74
CA ILE A 72 8.56 -17.03 -5.02
C ILE A 72 7.69 -17.07 -3.75
N VAL A 73 7.42 -15.90 -3.16
CA VAL A 73 6.47 -15.77 -2.06
C VAL A 73 5.06 -15.82 -2.62
N THR A 74 4.30 -16.84 -2.24
CA THR A 74 2.92 -17.03 -2.69
C THR A 74 1.92 -16.44 -1.70
N LYS A 75 0.67 -16.29 -2.16
CA LYS A 75 -0.43 -15.89 -1.29
C LYS A 75 -0.61 -16.87 -0.11
N LYS A 76 -0.38 -18.16 -0.32
CA LYS A 76 -0.54 -19.20 0.71
C LYS A 76 0.49 -19.02 1.83
N ASP A 77 1.72 -18.65 1.50
CA ASP A 77 2.76 -18.38 2.49
C ASP A 77 2.34 -17.24 3.42
N LEU A 78 1.68 -16.22 2.87
CA LEU A 78 1.27 -15.02 3.59
C LEU A 78 -0.13 -15.10 4.22
N GLN A 79 -0.92 -16.14 3.94
CA GLN A 79 -2.27 -16.35 4.49
C GLN A 79 -2.20 -16.87 5.95
N GLN A 80 -1.61 -16.06 6.81
CA GLN A 80 -1.42 -16.32 8.23
C GLN A 80 -1.74 -15.03 9.02
N PRO A 81 -1.88 -15.09 10.36
CA PRO A 81 -2.07 -13.89 11.16
C PRO A 81 -0.96 -12.85 10.92
N LEU A 82 -1.31 -11.55 10.89
CA LEU A 82 -0.34 -10.48 10.61
C LEU A 82 0.86 -10.50 11.55
N SER A 83 0.65 -10.88 12.81
CA SER A 83 1.70 -11.05 13.82
C SER A 83 2.78 -12.07 13.43
N SER A 84 2.45 -13.03 12.57
CA SER A 84 3.36 -14.10 12.14
C SER A 84 4.11 -13.77 10.85
N ILE A 85 3.70 -12.73 10.12
CA ILE A 85 4.31 -12.35 8.83
C ILE A 85 5.02 -11.00 8.88
N ILE A 86 4.75 -10.18 9.90
CA ILE A 86 5.40 -8.87 10.07
C ILE A 86 6.88 -9.04 10.41
N THR A 87 7.68 -8.15 9.83
CA THR A 87 9.13 -8.09 10.03
C THR A 87 9.46 -7.66 11.46
N ASN A 88 10.43 -8.31 12.09
CA ASN A 88 10.85 -7.98 13.45
C ASN A 88 11.29 -6.51 13.55
N GLY A 89 10.92 -5.85 14.64
CA GLY A 89 11.20 -4.42 14.86
C GLY A 89 10.18 -3.47 14.23
N VAL A 90 9.25 -3.95 13.40
CA VAL A 90 8.14 -3.14 12.89
C VAL A 90 6.96 -3.18 13.86
N ASN A 91 6.53 -2.01 14.35
CA ASN A 91 5.37 -1.90 15.23
C ASN A 91 4.07 -1.82 14.41
N PHE A 92 3.12 -2.71 14.71
CA PHE A 92 1.82 -2.77 14.05
C PHE A 92 1.03 -1.46 14.14
N LYS A 93 1.14 -0.75 15.27
CA LYS A 93 0.41 0.50 15.53
C LYS A 93 0.84 1.63 14.60
N ASP A 94 2.05 1.53 14.05
CA ASP A 94 2.62 2.50 13.12
C ASP A 94 2.36 2.13 11.65
N CYS A 95 1.67 1.02 11.41
CA CYS A 95 1.32 0.57 10.07
C CYS A 95 -0.13 0.89 9.72
N HIS A 96 -0.36 1.24 8.45
CA HIS A 96 -1.67 1.14 7.84
C HIS A 96 -1.97 -0.33 7.53
N THR A 97 -3.04 -0.87 8.12
CA THR A 97 -3.41 -2.28 7.96
C THR A 97 -4.72 -2.41 7.22
N GLY A 98 -4.85 -3.48 6.47
CA GLY A 98 -6.04 -3.75 5.67
C GLY A 98 -6.17 -5.22 5.35
N ASN A 99 -7.27 -5.56 4.68
CA ASN A 99 -7.44 -6.87 4.10
C ASN A 99 -8.02 -6.75 2.69
N THR A 100 -7.88 -7.82 1.93
CA THR A 100 -8.56 -8.01 0.65
C THR A 100 -9.39 -9.27 0.74
N SER A 101 -10.64 -9.22 0.27
CA SER A 101 -11.43 -10.42 0.02
C SER A 101 -10.79 -11.21 -1.12
N GLY A 102 -10.57 -12.51 -0.90
CA GLY A 102 -10.11 -13.43 -1.93
C GLY A 102 -11.27 -14.14 -2.60
N SER A 103 -11.12 -14.55 -3.86
CA SER A 103 -12.04 -15.46 -4.54
C SER A 103 -12.25 -16.78 -3.79
N THR A 104 -11.27 -17.19 -2.98
CA THR A 104 -11.28 -18.41 -2.18
C THR A 104 -11.96 -18.26 -0.80
N GLY A 105 -12.55 -17.09 -0.49
CA GLY A 105 -13.21 -16.83 0.78
C GLY A 105 -12.27 -16.56 1.97
N THR A 106 -11.00 -16.94 1.90
CA THR A 106 -9.99 -16.62 2.94
C THR A 106 -9.46 -15.19 2.78
N PRO A 107 -9.70 -14.29 3.74
CA PRO A 107 -9.18 -12.93 3.69
C PRO A 107 -7.65 -12.93 3.69
N PHE A 108 -7.06 -12.02 2.91
CA PHE A 108 -5.62 -11.76 2.93
C PHE A 108 -5.38 -10.45 3.65
N PHE A 109 -4.65 -10.51 4.76
CA PHE A 109 -4.34 -9.35 5.57
C PHE A 109 -2.96 -8.80 5.20
N TYR A 110 -2.82 -7.48 5.21
CA TYR A 110 -1.54 -6.81 4.94
C TYR A 110 -1.31 -5.61 5.86
N ALA A 111 -0.06 -5.20 5.96
CA ALA A 111 0.40 -3.99 6.63
C ALA A 111 1.30 -3.19 5.69
N LYS A 112 1.19 -1.87 5.73
CA LYS A 112 2.06 -0.92 5.03
C LYS A 112 2.57 0.08 6.04
N ASP A 113 3.85 0.40 6.03
CA ASP A 113 4.34 1.54 6.79
C ASP A 113 3.72 2.85 6.26
N LYS A 114 3.86 3.93 7.04
CA LYS A 114 3.26 5.23 6.70
C LYS A 114 3.83 5.82 5.40
N MET A 115 5.11 5.62 5.13
CA MET A 115 5.75 6.14 3.91
C MET A 115 5.21 5.42 2.67
N THR A 116 5.12 4.09 2.71
CA THR A 116 4.51 3.28 1.66
C THR A 116 3.05 3.67 1.40
N HIS A 117 2.28 3.95 2.46
CA HIS A 117 0.91 4.44 2.31
C HIS A 117 0.87 5.85 1.70
N ALA A 118 1.76 6.76 2.13
CA ALA A 118 1.88 8.10 1.57
C ALA A 118 2.28 8.08 0.09
N MET A 119 3.23 7.22 -0.30
CA MET A 119 3.65 7.01 -1.69
C MET A 119 2.49 6.54 -2.57
N THR A 120 1.62 5.65 -2.05
CA THR A 120 0.40 5.24 -2.77
C THR A 120 -0.47 6.46 -3.11
N TRP A 121 -0.70 7.36 -2.16
CA TRP A 121 -1.47 8.58 -2.40
C TRP A 121 -0.74 9.57 -3.31
N ALA A 122 0.59 9.62 -3.27
CA ALA A 122 1.38 10.53 -4.09
C ALA A 122 1.23 10.14 -5.55
N VAL A 123 1.32 8.85 -5.86
CA VAL A 123 1.08 8.30 -7.20
C VAL A 123 -0.36 8.56 -7.64
N ILE A 124 -1.37 8.34 -6.78
CA ILE A 124 -2.77 8.64 -7.14
C ILE A 124 -2.95 10.12 -7.48
N ALA A 125 -2.42 11.03 -6.65
CA ALA A 125 -2.51 12.47 -6.89
C ALA A 125 -1.83 12.89 -8.18
N ASP A 126 -0.65 12.33 -8.48
CA ASP A 126 0.09 12.57 -9.71
C ASP A 126 -0.69 12.08 -10.95
N ARG A 127 -1.24 10.85 -10.92
CA ARG A 127 -2.09 10.32 -12.01
C ARG A 127 -3.36 11.13 -12.22
N TYR A 128 -3.97 11.66 -11.15
CA TYR A 128 -5.13 12.56 -11.29
C TYR A 128 -4.73 13.89 -11.94
N SER A 129 -3.55 14.41 -11.60
CA SER A 129 -3.08 15.70 -12.14
C SER A 129 -2.87 15.69 -13.64
N TRP A 130 -2.57 14.52 -14.24
CA TRP A 130 -2.49 14.33 -15.69
C TRP A 130 -3.75 14.77 -16.44
N TYR A 131 -4.89 14.78 -15.76
CA TYR A 131 -6.19 15.16 -16.31
C TYR A 131 -6.76 16.43 -15.66
N GLY A 132 -5.92 17.24 -15.00
CA GLY A 132 -6.36 18.43 -14.28
C GLY A 132 -7.23 18.13 -13.05
N LEU A 133 -7.22 16.88 -12.56
CA LEU A 133 -7.97 16.45 -11.39
C LEU A 133 -7.10 16.51 -10.14
N THR A 134 -7.75 16.59 -8.98
CA THR A 134 -7.12 16.48 -7.67
C THR A 134 -7.77 15.35 -6.88
N VAL A 135 -7.13 14.92 -5.79
CA VAL A 135 -7.71 13.92 -4.87
C VAL A 135 -9.03 14.38 -4.22
N ALA A 136 -9.36 15.67 -4.30
CA ALA A 136 -10.61 16.26 -3.84
C ALA A 136 -11.66 16.45 -4.96
N SER A 137 -11.31 16.15 -6.22
CA SER A 137 -12.28 16.15 -7.32
C SER A 137 -13.38 15.12 -7.08
N ARG A 138 -14.59 15.41 -7.59
CA ARG A 138 -15.75 14.53 -7.41
C ARG A 138 -15.50 13.18 -8.06
N GLN A 139 -15.71 12.09 -7.32
CA GLN A 139 -15.37 10.73 -7.74
C GLN A 139 -16.55 9.79 -7.58
N ALA A 140 -16.93 9.10 -8.65
CA ALA A 140 -17.79 7.92 -8.56
C ALA A 140 -16.93 6.70 -8.17
N ARG A 141 -17.37 5.93 -7.19
CA ARG A 141 -16.67 4.74 -6.69
C ARG A 141 -17.58 3.53 -6.68
N PHE A 142 -17.23 2.51 -7.45
CA PHE A 142 -17.97 1.26 -7.53
C PHE A 142 -17.33 0.24 -6.58
N TYR A 143 -17.84 0.15 -5.35
CA TYR A 143 -17.33 -0.76 -4.33
C TYR A 143 -18.45 -1.32 -3.46
N GLY A 144 -18.14 -2.41 -2.75
CA GLY A 144 -18.94 -2.83 -1.61
C GLY A 144 -18.91 -1.80 -0.48
N ILE A 145 -19.95 -1.81 0.35
CA ILE A 145 -20.00 -1.05 1.60
C ILE A 145 -20.38 -2.01 2.74
N PRO A 146 -19.80 -1.87 3.94
CA PRO A 146 -20.20 -2.68 5.08
C PRO A 146 -21.70 -2.53 5.36
N LYS A 147 -22.38 -3.62 5.73
CA LYS A 147 -23.80 -3.57 6.13
C LYS A 147 -23.98 -3.09 7.57
N GLU A 148 -22.99 -3.34 8.42
CA GLU A 148 -22.99 -2.91 9.82
C GLU A 148 -23.05 -1.39 9.94
N PHE A 149 -24.01 -0.87 10.70
CA PHE A 149 -24.34 0.55 10.78
C PHE A 149 -23.13 1.46 11.09
N VAL A 150 -22.32 1.09 12.08
CA VAL A 150 -21.14 1.87 12.48
C VAL A 150 -20.07 1.88 11.40
N ALA A 151 -19.81 0.73 10.77
CA ALA A 151 -18.81 0.62 9.73
C ALA A 151 -19.26 1.33 8.44
N ASN A 152 -20.54 1.19 8.09
CA ASN A 152 -21.18 1.88 6.98
C ASN A 152 -21.10 3.41 7.15
N SER A 153 -21.54 3.92 8.29
CA SER A 153 -21.51 5.36 8.60
C SER A 153 -20.10 5.94 8.52
N LYS A 154 -19.08 5.19 8.97
CA LYS A 154 -17.67 5.60 8.84
C LYS A 154 -17.23 5.71 7.37
N GLU A 155 -17.65 4.78 6.52
CA GLU A 155 -17.35 4.83 5.08
C GLU A 155 -18.06 5.98 4.39
N GLN A 156 -19.34 6.22 4.68
CA GLN A 156 -20.10 7.35 4.14
C GLN A 156 -19.48 8.69 4.54
N LEU A 157 -19.02 8.83 5.79
CA LEU A 157 -18.34 10.03 6.24
C LEU A 157 -17.03 10.27 5.47
N LYS A 158 -16.22 9.22 5.27
CA LYS A 158 -15.01 9.30 4.45
C LYS A 158 -15.34 9.70 3.02
N ASP A 159 -16.38 9.11 2.44
CA ASP A 159 -16.78 9.41 1.07
C ASP A 159 -17.20 10.88 0.94
N ARG A 160 -18.00 11.40 1.86
CA ARG A 160 -18.37 12.83 1.92
C ARG A 160 -17.15 13.74 2.05
N MET A 161 -16.23 13.45 2.98
CA MET A 161 -15.01 14.25 3.18
C MET A 161 -14.10 14.28 1.94
N MET A 162 -14.15 13.20 1.15
CA MET A 162 -13.30 13.02 -0.03
C MET A 162 -14.02 13.34 -1.35
N ASN A 163 -15.21 13.95 -1.28
CA ASN A 163 -16.03 14.27 -2.46
C ASN A 163 -16.33 13.03 -3.32
N ARG A 164 -16.64 11.91 -2.68
CA ARG A 164 -16.92 10.62 -3.34
C ARG A 164 -18.40 10.29 -3.24
N GLU A 165 -18.88 9.71 -4.32
CA GLU A 165 -20.18 9.10 -4.40
C GLU A 165 -19.96 7.60 -4.66
N ARG A 166 -20.37 6.77 -3.70
CA ARG A 166 -20.17 5.32 -3.77
C ARG A 166 -21.42 4.65 -4.29
N PHE A 167 -21.23 3.84 -5.33
CA PHE A 167 -22.23 2.98 -5.92
C PHE A 167 -21.95 1.54 -5.51
N SER A 168 -23.00 0.85 -5.05
CA SER A 168 -22.90 -0.55 -4.68
C SER A 168 -22.66 -1.39 -5.93
N VAL A 169 -21.63 -2.24 -5.91
CA VAL A 169 -21.44 -3.23 -6.99
C VAL A 169 -22.40 -4.41 -6.89
N PHE A 170 -23.13 -4.52 -5.77
CA PHE A 170 -24.11 -5.58 -5.54
C PHE A 170 -25.55 -5.13 -5.84
N ASP A 171 -25.75 -3.84 -6.10
CA ASP A 171 -27.04 -3.26 -6.44
C ASP A 171 -26.82 -2.23 -7.56
N LEU A 172 -27.02 -2.70 -8.80
CA LEU A 172 -26.86 -1.93 -10.03
C LEU A 172 -28.23 -1.50 -10.61
N SER A 173 -29.31 -1.67 -9.83
CA SER A 173 -30.68 -1.37 -10.26
C SER A 173 -30.99 0.12 -10.31
#